data_AF-A0A251UP58-F1
#
_entry.id   AF-A0A251UP58-F1
#
_cell.length_a   1.000
_cell.length_b   1.000
_cell.length_c   1.000
_cell.angle_alpha   90.00
_cell.angle_beta   90.00
_cell.angle_gamma   90.00
#
_symmetry.space_group_name_H-M   'P 1'
#
loop_
_entity.id
_entity.type
_entity.pdbx_description
1 polymer ?
#
loop_
_entity_poly.entity_id
_entity_poly.type
_entity_poly.pdbx_seq_one_letter_code
_entity_poly.pdbx_strand_id
1 'polypeptide(L)'
;MDMESNLLVTDATQRQTGTPMAVTAEVAVRTLLSLLGGLMVAVLVYTIATDGLPFRMELLTRWMAALLIDFYINIAIIGAWVVYKESTWVMAALWVLLLICFGSVTTCTYIVFQIYKLTPEETSKDPFYFVLVRHQKSDVTEHRKGVSVITARVIFAVLGCFMLGTLLYTLIVDGSPFRSELYTPWVVATLIDFYINVVALSVWVAYKESSWMDALLWIVFLICFGSITTCVYIVRQLFYLSSDHPIFLILFRNNHRDLKSSDPPLMAGAKE
;
A
#
# COMPACT_ATOMS: atom_id res chain seq x y z
N MET A 1 -1.26 -42.37 31.67
CA MET A 1 -2.34 -41.41 31.30
C MET A 1 -1.86 -39.96 31.36
N ASP A 2 -0.55 -39.72 31.56
CA ASP A 2 0.01 -38.39 31.85
C ASP A 2 0.90 -37.84 30.73
N MET A 3 1.06 -38.57 29.63
CA MET A 3 1.86 -38.13 28.48
C MET A 3 1.03 -37.37 27.46
N GLU A 4 -0.23 -37.78 27.22
CA GLU A 4 -1.17 -37.03 26.36
C GLU A 4 -1.66 -35.74 27.02
N SER A 5 -1.84 -35.71 28.34
CA SER A 5 -2.22 -34.48 29.05
C SER A 5 -1.11 -33.43 29.02
N ASN A 6 0.16 -33.85 29.16
CA ASN A 6 1.31 -32.96 29.03
C ASN A 6 1.53 -32.49 27.58
N LEU A 7 1.22 -33.32 26.57
CA LEU A 7 1.27 -32.93 25.16
C LEU A 7 0.17 -31.92 24.80
N LEU A 8 -1.04 -32.10 25.33
CA LEU A 8 -2.16 -31.16 25.13
C LEU A 8 -1.95 -29.84 25.88
N VAL A 9 -1.34 -29.87 27.07
CA VAL A 9 -0.99 -28.64 27.82
C VAL A 9 0.16 -27.89 27.13
N THR A 10 1.14 -28.59 26.56
CA THR A 10 2.22 -27.94 25.79
C THR A 10 1.74 -27.41 24.44
N ASP A 11 0.82 -28.09 23.75
CA ASP A 11 0.18 -27.58 22.52
C ASP A 11 -0.74 -26.39 22.82
N ALA A 12 -1.49 -26.40 23.93
CA ALA A 12 -2.31 -25.26 24.37
C ALA A 12 -1.46 -24.05 24.78
N THR A 13 -0.30 -24.29 25.41
CA THR A 13 0.64 -23.22 25.80
C THR A 13 1.40 -22.67 24.58
N GLN A 14 1.69 -23.50 23.57
CA GLN A 14 2.26 -23.08 22.27
C GLN A 14 1.25 -22.34 21.38
N ARG A 15 -0.04 -22.73 21.40
CA ARG A 15 -1.12 -22.03 20.67
C ARG A 15 -1.40 -20.62 21.19
N GLN A 16 -1.00 -20.32 22.42
CA GLN A 16 -1.16 -18.99 23.02
C GLN A 16 0.05 -18.07 22.80
N THR A 17 1.15 -18.59 22.23
CA THR A 17 2.37 -17.82 21.96
C THR A 17 2.52 -17.51 20.47
N GLY A 18 1.53 -16.86 19.87
CA GLY A 18 1.85 -15.94 18.78
C GLY A 18 2.83 -14.91 19.36
N THR A 19 4.01 -14.73 18.76
CA THR A 19 5.05 -13.87 19.35
C THR A 19 4.44 -12.53 19.80
N PRO A 20 4.59 -12.12 21.08
CA PRO A 20 3.88 -10.94 21.61
C PRO A 20 4.19 -9.67 20.80
N MET A 21 5.35 -9.63 20.15
CA MET A 21 5.76 -8.55 19.24
C MET A 21 4.92 -8.44 17.97
N ALA A 22 4.52 -9.55 17.34
CA ALA A 22 3.74 -9.52 16.09
C ALA A 22 2.29 -9.06 16.34
N VAL A 23 1.68 -9.55 17.42
CA VAL A 23 0.34 -9.13 17.86
C VAL A 23 0.34 -7.64 18.25
N THR A 24 1.40 -7.18 18.92
CA THR A 24 1.55 -5.76 19.29
C THR A 24 1.70 -4.86 18.06
N ALA A 25 2.47 -5.28 17.05
CA ALA A 25 2.67 -4.51 15.83
C ALA A 25 1.40 -4.41 14.98
N GLU A 26 0.62 -5.49 14.86
CA GLU A 26 -0.68 -5.48 14.16
C GLU A 26 -1.66 -4.50 14.82
N VAL A 27 -1.82 -4.62 16.15
CA VAL A 27 -2.70 -3.73 16.93
C VAL A 27 -2.24 -2.28 16.82
N ALA A 28 -0.93 -2.03 16.85
CA ALA A 28 -0.36 -0.69 16.68
C ALA A 28 -0.69 -0.10 15.30
N VAL A 29 -0.47 -0.85 14.21
CA VAL A 29 -0.76 -0.38 12.83
C VAL A 29 -2.26 -0.15 12.64
N ARG A 30 -3.11 -1.06 13.12
CA ARG A 30 -4.57 -0.89 13.07
C ARG A 30 -5.02 0.38 13.78
N THR A 31 -4.51 0.61 14.98
CA THR A 31 -4.84 1.78 15.80
C THR A 31 -4.36 3.06 15.12
N LEU A 32 -3.11 3.07 14.63
CA LEU A 32 -2.52 4.20 13.91
C LEU A 32 -3.35 4.57 12.66
N LEU A 33 -3.66 3.61 11.79
CA LEU A 33 -4.41 3.86 10.57
C LEU A 33 -5.85 4.29 10.86
N SER A 34 -6.48 3.76 11.92
CA SER A 34 -7.82 4.19 12.33
C SER A 34 -7.82 5.64 12.84
N LEU A 35 -6.82 6.02 13.62
CA LEU A 35 -6.65 7.39 14.10
C LEU A 35 -6.37 8.37 12.95
N LEU A 36 -5.50 7.99 12.01
CA LEU A 36 -5.20 8.82 10.84
C LEU A 36 -6.41 8.97 9.91
N GLY A 37 -7.15 7.89 9.66
CA GLY A 37 -8.40 7.95 8.89
C GLY A 37 -9.45 8.84 9.56
N GLY A 38 -9.62 8.73 10.88
CA GLY A 38 -10.51 9.60 11.65
C GLY A 38 -10.09 11.07 11.64
N LEU A 39 -8.79 11.33 11.77
CA LEU A 39 -8.21 12.67 11.63
C LEU A 39 -8.53 13.25 10.25
N MET A 40 -8.36 12.48 9.17
CA MET A 40 -8.66 12.93 7.81
C MET A 40 -10.13 13.27 7.64
N VAL A 41 -11.04 12.44 8.15
CA VAL A 41 -12.48 12.75 8.13
C VAL A 41 -12.78 14.06 8.86
N ALA A 42 -12.18 14.28 10.03
CA ALA A 42 -12.35 15.53 10.77
C ALA A 42 -11.82 16.75 9.98
N VAL A 43 -10.66 16.61 9.33
CA VAL A 43 -10.08 17.65 8.47
C VAL A 43 -11.00 17.95 7.29
N LEU A 44 -11.56 16.93 6.61
CA LEU A 44 -12.51 17.13 5.52
C LEU A 44 -13.77 17.85 5.98
N VAL A 45 -14.40 17.40 7.06
CA VAL A 45 -15.61 18.02 7.61
C VAL A 45 -15.33 19.48 7.99
N TYR A 46 -14.21 19.75 8.66
CA TYR A 46 -13.80 21.09 9.04
C TYR A 46 -13.57 21.99 7.81
N THR A 47 -12.85 21.48 6.80
CA THR A 47 -12.52 22.24 5.59
C THR A 47 -13.78 22.52 4.77
N ILE A 48 -14.69 21.55 4.65
CA ILE A 48 -15.98 21.75 3.97
C ILE A 48 -16.85 22.76 4.71
N ALA A 49 -16.88 22.71 6.05
CA ALA A 49 -17.67 23.62 6.86
C ALA A 49 -17.15 25.07 6.80
N THR A 50 -15.83 25.26 6.68
CA THR A 50 -15.21 26.59 6.72
C THR A 50 -15.01 27.21 5.33
N ASP A 51 -14.62 26.41 4.34
CA ASP A 51 -14.23 26.89 3.00
C ASP A 51 -15.14 26.38 1.88
N GLY A 52 -16.20 25.64 2.21
CA GLY A 52 -17.15 25.09 1.22
C GLY A 52 -16.56 23.94 0.41
N LEU A 53 -17.05 23.71 -0.81
CA LEU A 53 -16.62 22.59 -1.65
C LEU A 53 -15.24 22.82 -2.32
N PRO A 54 -14.48 21.73 -2.60
CA PRO A 54 -13.13 21.81 -3.15
C PRO A 54 -13.06 22.21 -4.63
N PHE A 55 -14.18 22.13 -5.36
CA PHE A 55 -14.24 22.28 -6.81
C PHE A 55 -14.22 23.75 -7.26
N ARG A 56 -13.16 24.49 -6.90
CA ARG A 56 -12.92 25.87 -7.35
C ARG A 56 -11.64 25.95 -8.16
N MET A 57 -11.74 26.49 -9.39
CA MET A 57 -10.58 26.68 -10.27
C MET A 57 -9.53 27.61 -9.66
N GLU A 58 -9.94 28.52 -8.78
CA GLU A 58 -9.07 29.43 -8.02
C GLU A 58 -8.10 28.69 -7.08
N LEU A 59 -8.47 27.50 -6.59
CA LEU A 59 -7.64 26.68 -5.72
C LEU A 59 -6.59 25.88 -6.51
N LEU A 60 -6.81 25.67 -7.81
CA LEU A 60 -5.94 24.89 -8.70
C LEU A 60 -4.75 25.73 -9.19
N THR A 61 -3.98 26.23 -8.24
CA THR A 61 -2.66 26.81 -8.52
C THR A 61 -1.73 25.74 -9.11
N ARG A 62 -0.63 26.14 -9.76
CA ARG A 62 0.32 25.18 -10.34
C ARG A 62 0.93 24.26 -9.28
N TRP A 63 1.15 24.77 -8.07
CA TRP A 63 1.59 23.97 -6.93
C TRP A 63 0.53 22.99 -6.43
N MET A 64 -0.74 23.40 -6.37
CA MET A 64 -1.85 22.47 -6.08
C MET A 64 -1.95 21.38 -7.16
N ALA A 65 -1.79 21.73 -8.44
CA ALA A 65 -1.81 20.77 -9.53
C ALA A 65 -0.66 19.75 -9.42
N ALA A 66 0.56 20.20 -9.10
CA ALA A 66 1.69 19.30 -8.86
C ALA A 66 1.44 18.38 -7.66
N LEU A 67 0.88 18.89 -6.56
CA LEU A 67 0.49 18.09 -5.40
C LEU A 67 -0.56 17.03 -5.75
N LEU A 68 -1.59 17.41 -6.53
CA LEU A 68 -2.62 16.48 -6.98
C LEU A 68 -2.04 15.39 -7.90
N ILE A 69 -1.13 15.74 -8.80
CA ILE A 69 -0.44 14.76 -9.65
C ILE A 69 0.33 13.77 -8.78
N ASP A 70 1.11 14.26 -7.81
CA ASP A 70 1.86 13.41 -6.88
C ASP A 70 0.93 12.45 -6.11
N PHE A 71 -0.14 13.01 -5.56
CA PHE A 71 -1.17 12.29 -4.83
C PHE A 71 -1.81 11.18 -5.68
N TYR A 72 -2.25 11.50 -6.90
CA TYR A 72 -2.93 10.52 -7.75
C TYR A 72 -2.00 9.43 -8.27
N ILE A 73 -0.70 9.69 -8.45
CA ILE A 73 0.26 8.63 -8.77
C ILE A 73 0.33 7.61 -7.62
N ASN A 74 0.41 8.08 -6.37
CA ASN A 74 0.39 7.20 -5.20
C ASN A 74 -0.95 6.45 -5.07
N ILE A 75 -2.08 7.13 -5.29
CA ILE A 75 -3.40 6.49 -5.31
C ILE A 75 -3.50 5.43 -6.41
N ALA A 76 -2.94 5.66 -7.59
CA ALA A 76 -2.93 4.67 -8.67
C ALA A 76 -2.13 3.41 -8.29
N ILE A 77 -1.02 3.57 -7.58
CA ILE A 77 -0.22 2.44 -7.07
C ILE A 77 -1.02 1.64 -6.03
N ILE A 78 -1.65 2.32 -5.08
CA ILE A 78 -2.49 1.67 -4.06
C ILE A 78 -3.71 1.01 -4.72
N GLY A 79 -4.34 1.68 -5.68
CA GLY A 79 -5.47 1.16 -6.45
C GLY A 79 -5.09 -0.09 -7.25
N ALA A 80 -3.91 -0.13 -7.86
CA ALA A 80 -3.41 -1.34 -8.52
C ALA A 80 -3.24 -2.50 -7.54
N TRP A 81 -2.77 -2.23 -6.32
CA TRP A 81 -2.70 -3.23 -5.24
C TRP A 81 -4.09 -3.71 -4.80
N VAL A 82 -5.06 -2.81 -4.66
CA VAL A 82 -6.45 -3.17 -4.35
C VAL A 82 -7.06 -4.05 -5.44
N VAL A 83 -6.90 -3.67 -6.72
CA VAL A 83 -7.40 -4.46 -7.87
C VAL A 83 -6.76 -5.84 -7.92
N TYR A 84 -5.49 -5.96 -7.54
CA TYR A 84 -4.83 -7.26 -7.43
C TYR A 84 -5.42 -8.11 -6.29
N LYS A 85 -5.74 -7.50 -5.16
CA LYS A 85 -6.18 -8.22 -3.97
C LYS A 85 -7.66 -8.61 -4.01
N GLU A 86 -8.49 -7.81 -4.67
CA GLU A 86 -9.93 -8.04 -4.79
C GLU A 86 -10.26 -9.12 -5.83
N SER A 87 -11.13 -10.06 -5.42
CA SER A 87 -11.52 -11.19 -6.27
C SER A 87 -12.57 -10.83 -7.33
N THR A 88 -13.40 -9.83 -7.05
CA THR A 88 -14.45 -9.39 -7.96
C THR A 88 -14.11 -8.02 -8.54
N TRP A 89 -14.20 -7.91 -9.87
CA TRP A 89 -13.90 -6.65 -10.57
C TRP A 89 -14.83 -5.51 -10.12
N VAL A 90 -16.06 -5.82 -9.69
CA VAL A 90 -17.02 -4.83 -9.17
C VAL A 90 -16.55 -4.24 -7.84
N MET A 91 -16.12 -5.08 -6.89
CA MET A 91 -15.59 -4.57 -5.62
C MET A 91 -14.27 -3.83 -5.83
N ALA A 92 -13.40 -4.34 -6.71
CA ALA A 92 -12.17 -3.64 -7.09
C ALA A 92 -12.48 -2.24 -7.66
N ALA A 93 -13.43 -2.14 -8.58
CA ALA A 93 -13.85 -0.86 -9.16
C ALA A 93 -14.47 0.08 -8.13
N LEU A 94 -15.29 -0.44 -7.21
CA LEU A 94 -15.88 0.31 -6.13
C LEU A 94 -14.81 0.89 -5.19
N TRP A 95 -13.82 0.08 -4.79
CA TRP A 95 -12.72 0.56 -3.95
C TRP A 95 -11.83 1.56 -4.67
N VAL A 96 -11.54 1.36 -5.95
CA VAL A 96 -10.78 2.33 -6.76
C VAL A 96 -11.53 3.66 -6.88
N LEU A 97 -12.85 3.63 -7.09
CA LEU A 97 -13.67 4.84 -7.10
C LEU A 97 -13.61 5.55 -5.74
N LEU A 98 -13.75 4.81 -4.64
CA LEU A 98 -13.63 5.37 -3.29
C LEU A 98 -12.23 5.94 -3.02
N LEU A 99 -11.16 5.36 -3.56
CA LEU A 99 -9.81 5.88 -3.45
C LEU A 99 -9.64 7.20 -4.20
N ILE A 100 -10.23 7.31 -5.40
CA ILE A 100 -10.19 8.53 -6.20
C ILE A 100 -10.98 9.66 -5.53
N CYS A 101 -12.11 9.32 -4.89
CA CYS A 101 -12.99 10.31 -4.25
C CYS A 101 -12.53 10.73 -2.84
N PHE A 102 -12.08 9.78 -2.01
CA PHE A 102 -11.84 10.01 -0.58
C PHE A 102 -10.39 9.79 -0.15
N GLY A 103 -9.51 9.38 -1.07
CA GLY A 103 -8.08 9.32 -0.79
C GLY A 103 -7.72 8.39 0.37
N SER A 104 -7.03 8.95 1.34
CA SER A 104 -6.48 8.23 2.50
C SER A 104 -7.53 7.67 3.45
N VAL A 105 -8.73 8.24 3.51
CA VAL A 105 -9.82 7.64 4.31
C VAL A 105 -10.11 6.23 3.80
N THR A 106 -10.14 6.06 2.48
CA THR A 106 -10.36 4.77 1.85
C THR A 106 -9.15 3.85 2.01
N THR A 107 -7.92 4.35 1.89
CA THR A 107 -6.72 3.51 2.10
C THR A 107 -6.66 2.96 3.53
N CYS A 108 -6.86 3.81 4.53
CA CYS A 108 -6.93 3.41 5.94
C CYS A 108 -8.06 2.41 6.18
N THR A 109 -9.27 2.72 5.72
CA THR A 109 -10.44 1.83 5.87
C THR A 109 -10.20 0.47 5.24
N TYR A 110 -9.65 0.45 4.02
CA TYR A 110 -9.37 -0.79 3.31
C TYR A 110 -8.31 -1.65 4.02
N ILE A 111 -7.20 -1.05 4.48
CA ILE A 111 -6.16 -1.78 5.19
C ILE A 111 -6.68 -2.33 6.52
N VAL A 112 -7.42 -1.53 7.29
CA VAL A 112 -8.02 -1.97 8.57
C VAL A 112 -9.05 -3.08 8.32
N PHE A 113 -9.89 -2.96 7.28
CA PHE A 113 -10.82 -4.01 6.89
C PHE A 113 -10.13 -5.32 6.52
N GLN A 114 -8.99 -5.23 5.81
CA GLN A 114 -8.17 -6.40 5.47
C GLN A 114 -7.52 -7.03 6.70
N ILE A 115 -7.15 -6.24 7.71
CA ILE A 115 -6.65 -6.76 9.00
C ILE A 115 -7.76 -7.49 9.77
N TYR A 116 -8.97 -6.93 9.84
CA TYR A 116 -10.10 -7.57 10.53
C TYR A 116 -10.54 -8.90 9.89
N LYS A 117 -10.28 -9.08 8.60
CA LYS A 117 -10.57 -10.34 7.89
C LYS A 117 -9.57 -11.46 8.19
N LEU A 118 -8.47 -11.21 8.89
CA LEU A 118 -7.50 -12.25 9.26
C LEU A 118 -8.07 -13.19 10.33
N THR A 119 -7.87 -14.49 10.16
CA THR A 119 -8.23 -15.51 11.16
C THR A 119 -7.10 -15.58 12.22
N PRO A 120 -7.39 -15.79 13.52
CA PRO A 120 -6.38 -15.83 14.59
C PRO A 120 -5.23 -16.84 14.37
N GLU A 121 -5.46 -17.92 13.62
CA GLU A 121 -4.42 -18.90 13.24
C GLU A 121 -3.38 -18.33 12.25
N GLU A 122 -3.77 -17.32 11.46
CA GLU A 122 -2.95 -16.71 10.40
C GLU A 122 -2.14 -15.52 10.93
N THR A 123 -2.69 -14.81 11.92
CA THR A 123 -1.97 -13.80 12.72
C THR A 123 -0.72 -14.38 13.40
N SER A 124 -0.71 -15.69 13.70
CA SER A 124 0.43 -16.33 14.35
C SER A 124 1.63 -16.61 13.44
N LYS A 125 1.44 -16.68 12.10
CA LYS A 125 2.52 -17.11 11.17
C LYS A 125 3.25 -15.95 10.49
N ASP A 126 2.56 -14.84 10.17
CA ASP A 126 3.08 -13.49 9.89
C ASP A 126 1.88 -12.59 9.49
N PRO A 127 1.37 -11.71 10.36
CA PRO A 127 0.14 -10.95 10.11
C PRO A 127 0.30 -9.98 8.92
N PHE A 128 1.48 -9.39 8.75
CA PHE A 128 1.74 -8.44 7.68
C PHE A 128 1.85 -9.13 6.32
N TYR A 129 2.38 -10.35 6.27
CA TYR A 129 2.36 -11.17 5.06
C TYR A 129 0.91 -11.35 4.56
N PHE A 130 0.02 -11.81 5.43
CA PHE A 130 -1.36 -12.08 5.02
C PHE A 130 -2.13 -10.80 4.67
N VAL A 131 -1.87 -9.68 5.34
CA VAL A 131 -2.48 -8.37 5.03
C VAL A 131 -1.99 -7.81 3.71
N LEU A 132 -0.70 -7.91 3.39
CA LEU A 132 -0.13 -7.26 2.21
C LEU A 132 -0.19 -8.14 0.96
N VAL A 133 -0.13 -9.46 1.13
CA VAL A 133 0.23 -10.40 0.06
C VAL A 133 -0.87 -11.42 -0.25
N ARG A 134 -1.69 -11.82 0.73
CA ARG A 134 -2.67 -12.91 0.53
C ARG A 134 -3.74 -12.53 -0.49
N HIS A 135 -3.77 -13.28 -1.58
CA HIS A 135 -4.84 -13.27 -2.58
C HIS A 135 -5.98 -14.20 -2.13
N GLN A 136 -7.24 -13.76 -2.25
CA GLN A 136 -8.38 -14.45 -1.63
C GLN A 136 -8.85 -15.72 -2.37
N LYS A 137 -8.36 -16.02 -3.59
CA LYS A 137 -8.80 -17.22 -4.34
C LYS A 137 -7.66 -18.21 -4.58
N SER A 138 -7.72 -19.34 -3.87
CA SER A 138 -7.21 -20.64 -4.33
C SER A 138 -8.34 -21.34 -5.07
N ASP A 139 -8.44 -21.18 -6.39
CA ASP A 139 -8.90 -22.26 -7.26
C ASP A 139 -8.82 -21.83 -8.72
N VAL A 140 -8.08 -22.68 -9.45
CA VAL A 140 -8.16 -23.07 -10.86
C VAL A 140 -8.70 -22.02 -11.84
N THR A 141 -7.83 -21.69 -12.80
CA THR A 141 -8.09 -20.94 -14.04
C THR A 141 -8.48 -19.48 -13.89
N GLU A 142 -7.48 -18.59 -13.93
CA GLU A 142 -7.63 -17.37 -14.72
C GLU A 142 -6.27 -17.00 -15.33
N HIS A 143 -6.11 -17.34 -16.61
CA HIS A 143 -5.02 -16.87 -17.45
C HIS A 143 -5.30 -15.40 -17.81
N ARG A 144 -5.40 -14.53 -16.80
CA ARG A 144 -5.33 -13.09 -17.01
C ARG A 144 -3.89 -12.84 -17.46
N LYS A 145 -3.69 -12.53 -18.74
CA LYS A 145 -2.44 -11.94 -19.23
C LYS A 145 -2.25 -10.65 -18.44
N GLY A 146 -1.60 -10.76 -17.28
CA GLY A 146 -1.22 -9.63 -16.48
C GLY A 146 -0.36 -8.71 -17.33
N VAL A 147 -0.33 -7.42 -16.98
CA VAL A 147 0.60 -6.47 -17.57
C VAL A 147 1.99 -7.12 -17.53
N SER A 148 2.76 -7.05 -18.62
CA SER A 148 4.11 -7.60 -18.61
C SER A 148 4.97 -6.80 -17.62
N VAL A 149 5.89 -7.45 -16.91
CA VAL A 149 6.85 -6.78 -16.02
C VAL A 149 7.55 -5.64 -16.74
N ILE A 150 7.88 -5.83 -18.03
CA ILE A 150 8.50 -4.80 -18.87
C ILE A 150 7.55 -3.62 -19.05
N THR A 151 6.28 -3.88 -19.36
CA THR A 151 5.26 -2.83 -19.50
C THR A 151 5.08 -2.05 -18.20
N ALA A 152 5.04 -2.71 -17.05
CA ALA A 152 4.94 -2.01 -15.76
C ALA A 152 6.19 -1.20 -15.42
N ARG A 153 7.40 -1.70 -15.73
CA ARG A 153 8.64 -0.90 -15.59
C ARG A 153 8.55 0.39 -16.39
N VAL A 154 8.09 0.32 -17.64
CA VAL A 154 7.92 1.49 -18.51
C VAL A 154 6.87 2.44 -17.94
N ILE A 155 5.71 1.94 -17.53
CA ILE A 155 4.63 2.77 -16.96
C ILE A 155 5.12 3.53 -15.72
N PHE A 156 5.70 2.84 -14.73
CA PHE A 156 6.17 3.50 -13.50
C PHE A 156 7.36 4.43 -13.75
N ALA A 157 8.25 4.10 -14.69
CA ALA A 157 9.33 5.01 -15.08
C ALA A 157 8.78 6.29 -15.72
N VAL A 158 7.81 6.18 -16.64
CA VAL A 158 7.16 7.33 -17.27
C VAL A 158 6.42 8.18 -16.24
N LEU A 159 5.68 7.57 -15.31
CA LEU A 159 4.99 8.29 -14.24
C LEU A 159 5.97 9.04 -13.32
N GLY A 160 7.08 8.39 -12.93
CA GLY A 160 8.12 9.03 -12.11
C GLY A 160 8.80 10.19 -12.85
N CYS A 161 9.14 10.02 -14.13
CA CYS A 161 9.69 11.09 -14.96
C CYS A 161 8.69 12.24 -15.18
N PHE A 162 7.41 11.92 -15.35
CA PHE A 162 6.35 12.93 -15.48
C PHE A 162 6.21 13.76 -14.21
N MET A 163 6.23 13.12 -13.03
CA MET A 163 6.21 13.83 -11.76
C MET A 163 7.47 14.69 -11.57
N LEU A 164 8.65 14.16 -11.86
CA LEU A 164 9.90 14.90 -11.77
C LEU A 164 9.90 16.13 -12.70
N GLY A 165 9.44 15.96 -13.94
CA GLY A 165 9.30 17.05 -14.90
C GLY A 165 8.31 18.11 -14.43
N THR A 166 7.19 17.68 -13.85
CA THR A 166 6.18 18.59 -13.28
C THR A 166 6.78 19.40 -12.12
N LEU A 167 7.47 18.74 -11.19
CA LEU A 167 8.10 19.38 -10.03
C LEU A 167 9.18 20.38 -10.47
N LEU A 168 10.07 19.99 -11.39
CA LEU A 168 11.10 20.87 -11.94
C LEU A 168 10.48 22.08 -12.67
N TYR A 169 9.44 21.85 -13.48
CA TYR A 169 8.74 22.91 -14.18
C TYR A 169 8.11 23.90 -13.20
N THR A 170 7.38 23.43 -12.19
CA THR A 170 6.78 24.31 -11.17
C THR A 170 7.83 25.04 -10.35
N LEU A 171 8.95 24.39 -10.04
CA LEU A 171 10.06 25.02 -9.31
C LEU A 171 10.72 26.15 -10.11
N ILE A 172 10.90 25.96 -11.42
CA ILE A 172 11.50 26.97 -12.31
C ILE A 172 10.55 28.16 -12.51
N VAL A 173 9.27 27.89 -12.75
CA VAL A 173 8.30 28.94 -13.12
C VAL A 173 7.80 29.69 -11.89
N ASP A 174 7.44 28.99 -10.82
CA ASP A 174 6.83 29.60 -9.64
C ASP A 174 7.79 29.75 -8.46
N GLY A 175 9.02 29.25 -8.54
CA GLY A 175 9.98 29.31 -7.44
C GLY A 175 9.66 28.28 -6.35
N SER A 176 9.95 28.59 -5.08
CA SER A 176 9.79 27.63 -4.00
C SER A 176 8.32 27.40 -3.59
N PRO A 177 7.97 26.19 -3.10
CA PRO A 177 6.64 25.88 -2.58
C PRO A 177 6.37 26.49 -1.19
N PHE A 178 7.42 26.91 -0.48
CA PHE A 178 7.34 27.38 0.92
C PHE A 178 6.88 28.84 1.04
N ARG A 179 5.74 29.16 0.43
CA ARG A 179 5.10 30.48 0.55
C ARG A 179 3.76 30.32 1.25
N SER A 180 3.55 31.11 2.31
CA SER A 180 2.32 31.10 3.11
C SER A 180 1.07 31.30 2.26
N GLU A 181 1.16 32.08 1.19
CA GLU A 181 0.07 32.39 0.25
C GLU A 181 -0.49 31.17 -0.49
N LEU A 182 0.29 30.08 -0.61
CA LEU A 182 -0.14 28.86 -1.30
C LEU A 182 -0.89 27.89 -0.39
N TYR A 183 -0.83 28.05 0.93
CA TYR A 183 -1.44 27.15 1.90
C TYR A 183 -2.89 27.52 2.19
N THR A 184 -3.74 27.41 1.18
CA THR A 184 -5.19 27.48 1.38
C THR A 184 -5.69 26.28 2.21
N PRO A 185 -6.86 26.37 2.87
CA PRO A 185 -7.40 25.26 3.66
C PRO A 185 -7.46 23.94 2.89
N TRP A 186 -7.85 24.00 1.60
CA TRP A 186 -7.88 22.83 0.72
C TRP A 186 -6.50 22.28 0.35
N VAL A 187 -5.50 23.14 0.14
CA VAL A 187 -4.11 22.68 -0.10
C VAL A 187 -3.59 21.95 1.14
N VAL A 188 -3.85 22.49 2.34
CA VAL A 188 -3.45 21.86 3.61
C VAL A 188 -4.18 20.52 3.81
N ALA A 189 -5.49 20.45 3.56
CA ALA A 189 -6.25 19.21 3.65
C ALA A 189 -5.71 18.13 2.68
N THR A 190 -5.42 18.52 1.44
CA THR A 190 -4.84 17.61 0.43
C THR A 190 -3.44 17.14 0.82
N LEU A 191 -2.65 18.01 1.43
CA LEU A 191 -1.30 17.67 1.92
C LEU A 191 -1.36 16.68 3.09
N ILE A 192 -2.30 16.88 4.03
CA ILE A 192 -2.55 15.92 5.11
C ILE A 192 -2.98 14.56 4.53
N ASP A 193 -3.90 14.55 3.57
CA ASP A 193 -4.35 13.34 2.88
C ASP A 193 -3.17 12.58 2.24
N PHE A 194 -2.33 13.32 1.51
CA PHE A 194 -1.13 12.81 0.89
C PHE A 194 -0.19 12.15 1.89
N TYR A 195 0.11 12.80 3.00
CA TYR A 195 1.03 12.24 4.00
C TYR A 195 0.47 11.01 4.72
N ILE A 196 -0.85 10.93 4.93
CA ILE A 196 -1.46 9.71 5.48
C ILE A 196 -1.26 8.53 4.53
N ASN A 197 -1.39 8.75 3.22
CA ASN A 197 -1.08 7.72 2.22
C ASN A 197 0.41 7.35 2.22
N VAL A 198 1.31 8.32 2.39
CA VAL A 198 2.75 8.06 2.55
C VAL A 198 3.03 7.22 3.80
N VAL A 199 2.30 7.41 4.90
CA VAL A 199 2.39 6.55 6.09
C VAL A 199 1.95 5.12 5.78
N ALA A 200 0.87 4.92 5.03
CA ALA A 200 0.46 3.57 4.60
C ALA A 200 1.54 2.90 3.73
N LEU A 201 2.14 3.63 2.80
CA LEU A 201 3.24 3.14 1.96
C LEU A 201 4.52 2.87 2.78
N SER A 202 4.83 3.70 3.78
CA SER A 202 6.02 3.52 4.61
C SER A 202 5.93 2.27 5.48
N VAL A 203 4.74 1.95 6.01
CA VAL A 203 4.47 0.68 6.72
C VAL A 203 4.74 -0.51 5.79
N TRP A 204 4.30 -0.43 4.53
CA TRP A 204 4.58 -1.47 3.54
C TRP A 204 6.07 -1.61 3.21
N VAL A 205 6.78 -0.50 2.99
CA VAL A 205 8.23 -0.51 2.72
C VAL A 205 9.01 -1.05 3.91
N ALA A 206 8.66 -0.64 5.14
CA ALA A 206 9.28 -1.12 6.37
C ALA A 206 9.11 -2.64 6.58
N TYR A 207 7.96 -3.19 6.17
CA TYR A 207 7.75 -4.64 6.18
C TYR A 207 8.57 -5.37 5.12
N LYS A 208 8.71 -4.77 3.93
CA LYS A 208 9.36 -5.42 2.79
C LYS A 208 10.88 -5.44 2.87
N GLU A 209 11.48 -4.35 3.36
CA GLU A 209 12.93 -4.24 3.52
C GLU A 209 13.45 -5.11 4.66
N SER A 210 14.56 -5.81 4.42
CA SER A 210 15.17 -6.66 5.44
C SER A 210 16.04 -5.88 6.42
N SER A 211 16.51 -4.69 6.03
CA SER A 211 17.39 -3.85 6.83
C SER A 211 16.66 -2.59 7.28
N TRP A 212 16.78 -2.26 8.57
CA TRP A 212 16.12 -1.07 9.13
C TRP A 212 16.71 0.24 8.59
N MET A 213 17.99 0.23 8.20
CA MET A 213 18.67 1.38 7.58
C MET A 213 18.14 1.67 6.18
N ASP A 214 17.98 0.64 5.33
CA ASP A 214 17.42 0.84 3.99
C ASP A 214 15.94 1.26 4.09
N ALA A 215 15.18 0.66 5.01
CA ALA A 215 13.81 1.06 5.28
C ALA A 215 13.73 2.54 5.67
N LEU A 216 14.54 2.99 6.64
CA LEU A 216 14.57 4.39 7.07
C LEU A 216 14.95 5.33 5.92
N LEU A 217 15.97 4.97 5.14
CA LEU A 217 16.40 5.76 3.99
C LEU A 217 15.27 5.93 2.96
N TRP A 218 14.55 4.85 2.64
CA TRP A 218 13.41 4.91 1.73
C TRP A 218 12.24 5.72 2.28
N ILE A 219 11.97 5.62 3.57
CA ILE A 219 10.91 6.41 4.23
C ILE A 219 11.25 7.90 4.18
N VAL A 220 12.50 8.28 4.45
CA VAL A 220 12.95 9.68 4.31
C VAL A 220 12.78 10.15 2.87
N PHE A 221 13.15 9.34 1.88
CA PHE A 221 12.93 9.69 0.48
C PHE A 221 11.45 9.82 0.12
N LEU A 222 10.57 8.95 0.63
CA LEU A 222 9.12 9.06 0.40
C LEU A 222 8.55 10.36 0.98
N ILE A 223 9.01 10.78 2.15
CA ILE A 223 8.57 12.04 2.77
C ILE A 223 9.06 13.25 1.99
N CYS A 224 10.28 13.21 1.45
CA CYS A 224 10.89 14.33 0.74
C CYS A 224 10.45 14.45 -0.73
N PHE A 225 10.34 13.34 -1.46
CA PHE A 225 10.13 13.30 -2.91
C PHE A 225 8.81 12.64 -3.33
N GLY A 226 8.04 12.12 -2.38
CA GLY A 226 6.70 11.61 -2.66
C GLY A 226 6.68 10.45 -3.66
N SER A 227 5.81 10.56 -4.66
CA SER A 227 5.57 9.53 -5.67
C SER A 227 6.77 9.26 -6.58
N ILE A 228 7.73 10.18 -6.72
CA ILE A 228 8.97 9.93 -7.47
C ILE A 228 9.71 8.76 -6.80
N THR A 229 9.84 8.81 -5.48
CA THR A 229 10.46 7.72 -4.71
C THR A 229 9.64 6.45 -4.78
N THR A 230 8.31 6.53 -4.68
CA THR A 230 7.44 5.34 -4.84
C THR A 230 7.66 4.68 -6.19
N CYS A 231 7.70 5.45 -7.28
CA CYS A 231 7.95 4.93 -8.63
C CYS A 231 9.33 4.30 -8.76
N VAL A 232 10.38 4.97 -8.27
CA VAL A 232 11.76 4.44 -8.29
C VAL A 232 11.85 3.15 -7.46
N TYR A 233 11.21 3.11 -6.29
CA TYR A 233 11.17 1.92 -5.44
C TYR A 233 10.52 0.75 -6.15
N ILE A 234 9.35 0.97 -6.76
CA ILE A 234 8.64 -0.05 -7.54
C ILE A 234 9.51 -0.52 -8.71
N VAL A 235 10.03 0.38 -9.54
CA VAL A 235 10.90 0.03 -10.68
C VAL A 235 12.12 -0.77 -10.23
N ARG A 236 12.82 -0.36 -9.17
CA ARG A 236 13.94 -1.10 -8.57
C ARG A 236 13.51 -2.51 -8.17
N GLN A 237 12.35 -2.64 -7.54
CA GLN A 237 11.82 -3.94 -7.14
C GLN A 237 11.46 -4.81 -8.36
N LEU A 238 10.92 -4.23 -9.44
CA LEU A 238 10.69 -4.96 -10.70
C LEU A 238 11.99 -5.44 -11.34
N PHE A 239 13.12 -4.73 -11.20
CA PHE A 239 14.40 -5.17 -11.74
C PHE A 239 14.95 -6.43 -11.05
N TYR A 240 14.62 -6.62 -9.77
CA TYR A 240 14.95 -7.87 -9.05
C TYR A 240 14.04 -9.04 -9.44
N LEU A 241 12.97 -8.83 -10.21
CA LEU A 241 12.12 -9.91 -10.75
C LEU A 241 12.60 -10.29 -12.16
N SER A 242 12.79 -11.59 -12.39
CA SER A 242 13.07 -12.15 -13.73
C SER A 242 11.87 -11.94 -14.66
N SER A 243 12.13 -11.66 -15.95
CA SER A 243 11.16 -11.22 -16.97
C SER A 243 9.97 -12.15 -17.19
N ASP A 244 10.08 -13.42 -16.77
CA ASP A 244 9.02 -14.44 -16.94
C ASP A 244 8.02 -14.52 -15.78
N HIS A 245 8.20 -13.71 -14.72
CA HIS A 245 7.35 -13.79 -13.53
C HIS A 245 6.28 -12.69 -13.51
N PRO A 246 5.08 -12.97 -12.98
CA PRO A 246 4.00 -11.99 -12.96
C PRO A 246 4.27 -10.85 -11.95
N ILE A 247 3.87 -9.62 -12.32
CA ILE A 247 4.11 -8.36 -11.59
C ILE A 247 3.73 -8.44 -10.11
N PHE A 248 2.71 -9.21 -9.76
CA PHE A 248 2.25 -9.30 -8.38
C PHE A 248 3.30 -9.80 -7.39
N LEU A 249 4.38 -10.45 -7.86
CA LEU A 249 5.48 -10.89 -7.00
C LEU A 249 6.24 -9.72 -6.32
N ILE A 250 6.08 -8.48 -6.79
CA ILE A 250 6.64 -7.30 -6.11
C ILE A 250 6.05 -7.11 -4.71
N LEU A 251 4.84 -7.59 -4.46
CA LEU A 251 4.20 -7.51 -3.14
C LEU A 251 4.84 -8.45 -2.12
N PHE A 252 5.57 -9.49 -2.58
CA PHE A 252 6.15 -10.53 -1.73
C PHE A 252 7.56 -10.13 -1.24
N ARG A 253 7.84 -10.43 0.03
CA ARG A 253 9.19 -10.34 0.63
C ARG A 253 10.15 -11.33 -0.06
N ASN A 254 11.42 -10.94 -0.26
CA ASN A 254 12.41 -11.75 -0.99
C ASN A 254 12.49 -13.21 -0.47
N ASN A 255 12.45 -13.44 0.85
CA ASN A 255 12.53 -14.78 1.46
C ASN A 255 11.35 -15.72 1.16
N HIS A 256 10.19 -15.20 0.73
CA HIS A 256 9.02 -16.03 0.40
C HIS A 256 8.86 -16.24 -1.11
N ARG A 257 9.75 -15.69 -1.94
CA ARG A 257 9.75 -15.95 -3.39
C ARG A 257 10.12 -17.39 -3.70
N ASP A 258 11.00 -18.00 -2.90
CA ASP A 258 11.46 -19.38 -3.08
C ASP A 258 10.42 -20.42 -2.65
N LEU A 259 9.56 -20.11 -1.66
CA LEU A 259 8.50 -21.02 -1.23
C LEU A 259 7.47 -21.28 -2.32
N LYS A 260 7.16 -20.28 -3.16
CA LYS A 260 6.22 -20.45 -4.28
C LYS A 260 6.86 -21.07 -5.53
N SER A 261 8.18 -20.96 -5.71
CA SER A 261 8.88 -21.66 -6.80
C SER A 261 9.15 -23.13 -6.47
N SER A 262 9.15 -23.48 -5.18
CA SER A 262 9.43 -24.83 -4.69
C SER A 262 8.18 -25.70 -4.52
N ASP A 263 6.97 -25.19 -4.72
CA ASP A 263 5.76 -26.01 -4.74
C ASP A 263 5.77 -26.86 -6.02
N PRO A 264 5.96 -28.19 -5.92
CA PRO A 264 5.82 -29.04 -7.10
C PRO A 264 4.38 -28.95 -7.60
N PRO A 265 4.14 -29.03 -8.93
CA PRO A 265 2.79 -29.19 -9.44
C PRO A 265 2.24 -30.47 -8.81
N LEU A 266 1.25 -30.32 -7.92
CA LEU A 266 0.52 -31.43 -7.35
C LEU A 266 0.11 -32.33 -8.52
N MET A 267 0.72 -33.51 -8.56
CA MET A 267 0.48 -34.57 -9.52
C MET A 267 -1.02 -34.67 -9.75
N ALA A 268 -1.46 -34.26 -10.95
CA ALA A 268 -2.79 -34.58 -11.44
C ALA A 268 -2.91 -36.10 -11.36
N GLY A 269 -3.84 -36.55 -10.53
CA GLY A 269 -3.98 -37.94 -10.14
C GLY A 269 -3.98 -38.86 -11.36
N ALA A 270 -2.98 -39.73 -11.41
CA ALA A 270 -3.11 -41.02 -12.04
C ALA A 270 -4.26 -41.76 -11.34
N LYS A 271 -5.33 -42.02 -12.07
CA LYS A 271 -6.19 -43.18 -11.84
C LYS A 271 -6.45 -43.83 -13.19
N GLU A 272 -5.94 -45.06 -13.27
CA GLU A 272 -6.34 -46.12 -14.20
C GLU A 272 -7.86 -46.31 -14.22
#